data_AF-A0A0F8F3K7-F1
#
_entry.id   AF-A0A0F8F3K7-F1
#
_cell.length_a   1.000
_cell.length_b   1.000
_cell.length_c   1.000
_cell.angle_alpha   90.00
_cell.angle_beta   90.00
_cell.angle_gamma   90.00
#
_symmetry.space_group_name_H-M   'P 1'
#
loop_
_entity.id
_entity.type
_entity.pdbx_description
1 polymer ?
#
loop_
_entity_poly.entity_id
_entity_poly.type
_entity_poly.pdbx_seq_one_letter_code
_entity_poly.pdbx_strand_id
1 'polypeptide(L)'
;CLLSRGLGDVYKRQNQYYPAIYEGTTPVEQNKMPEEGYHFTEDMTNKAIKWIRQQKALMPDKPFFIYYAPGATHAPHHVPAEWADKYRGKFDQGYEKLREEILTRQKALGVVPPDCELTPWNKEVPHWEEIPDDMKPVLARQMEVYAGFLEHTDYHIGRVIDALEDMEILDDTLIYYIIGDNGASAEGTFTGAFMELTFHNGRPDLEAPEIVKARINDFGTPRAYNHYAVGWAMAMNTPYQWSKMIASHWGGTRNGTVVHWPRGIQAQGEIRNQFMHVIDIAPTVLEVAGIPEPTQVHGITQSPMEGVSLFSTFNDAYAPERRETQYFEVGGNRGIYHKGWSAITPHTASWRAHLPQVPFDEDVWELYGPDDWSQARNLAREMPEELERLKRCLLYTSDAADEEDSVDLGGR
;
A
#
# COMPACT_ATOMS: atom_id res chain seq x y z
N CYS A 1 21.40 6.02 0.91
CA CYS A 1 20.29 5.05 1.00
C CYS A 1 20.56 4.12 2.18
N LEU A 2 19.75 4.22 3.24
CA LEU A 2 19.73 3.25 4.32
C LEU A 2 18.85 2.17 3.70
N LEU A 3 19.50 1.17 3.10
CA LEU A 3 18.81 0.06 2.47
C LEU A 3 19.18 -1.13 3.33
N SER A 4 18.22 -1.67 4.07
CA SER A 4 18.33 -3.07 4.47
C SER A 4 18.58 -3.89 3.21
N ARG A 5 19.48 -4.88 3.26
CA ARG A 5 19.72 -5.83 2.17
C ARG A 5 19.29 -7.25 2.58
N GLY A 6 18.37 -7.87 1.84
CA GLY A 6 17.73 -9.17 2.04
C GLY A 6 16.74 -9.47 0.90
N LEU A 7 16.64 -10.70 0.43
CA LEU A 7 15.76 -11.06 -0.68
C LEU A 7 14.28 -10.78 -0.34
N GLY A 8 13.60 -10.00 -1.20
CA GLY A 8 12.19 -10.15 -1.63
C GLY A 8 11.03 -10.00 -0.64
N ASP A 9 11.17 -10.32 0.64
CA ASP A 9 10.04 -10.42 1.57
C ASP A 9 10.40 -10.11 3.04
N VAL A 10 11.70 -10.05 3.35
CA VAL A 10 12.22 -9.82 4.70
C VAL A 10 12.15 -8.33 5.11
N TYR A 11 12.07 -7.39 4.16
CA TYR A 11 12.10 -5.95 4.43
C TYR A 11 10.82 -5.37 4.99
N LYS A 12 9.66 -5.88 4.53
CA LYS A 12 8.36 -5.37 4.95
C LYS A 12 8.08 -5.74 6.41
N ARG A 13 8.57 -6.90 6.87
CA ARG A 13 8.36 -7.47 8.21
C ARG A 13 9.41 -7.04 9.24
N GLN A 14 9.94 -5.83 9.11
CA GLN A 14 11.03 -5.33 9.94
C GLN A 14 10.54 -5.09 11.38
N ASN A 15 11.24 -5.66 12.35
CA ASN A 15 11.05 -5.29 13.75
C ASN A 15 11.42 -3.81 13.93
N GLN A 16 10.48 -2.97 14.37
CA GLN A 16 10.71 -1.53 14.56
C GLN A 16 11.53 -1.18 15.82
N TYR A 17 11.73 -2.13 16.73
CA TYR A 17 12.50 -1.98 17.96
C TYR A 17 13.89 -2.63 17.89
N TYR A 18 14.00 -3.72 17.12
CA TYR A 18 15.25 -4.44 16.87
C TYR A 18 15.48 -4.64 15.36
N PRO A 19 15.61 -3.56 14.57
CA PRO A 19 15.75 -3.65 13.13
C PRO A 19 17.11 -4.19 12.67
N ALA A 20 17.13 -4.88 11.53
CA ALA A 20 18.36 -5.20 10.81
C ALA A 20 18.69 -4.05 9.85
N ILE A 21 19.60 -3.16 10.28
CA ILE A 21 19.86 -1.89 9.57
C ILE A 21 21.15 -1.99 8.77
N TYR A 22 21.18 -1.31 7.62
CA TYR A 22 22.32 -1.25 6.74
C TYR A 22 22.49 0.15 6.14
N GLU A 23 23.72 0.65 6.10
CA GLU A 23 24.12 1.84 5.36
C GLU A 23 24.89 1.45 4.10
N GLY A 24 24.27 1.65 2.93
CA GLY A 24 24.80 1.12 1.67
C GLY A 24 24.82 -0.41 1.69
N THR A 25 26.01 -1.00 1.82
CA THR A 25 26.19 -2.45 1.93
C THR A 25 26.71 -2.88 3.30
N THR A 26 26.85 -1.95 4.24
CA THR A 26 27.44 -2.19 5.56
C THR A 26 26.35 -2.34 6.61
N PRO A 27 26.29 -3.46 7.36
CA PRO A 27 25.38 -3.58 8.49
C PRO A 27 25.75 -2.56 9.57
N VAL A 28 24.73 -1.95 10.17
CA VAL A 28 24.90 -0.97 11.24
C VAL A 28 23.98 -1.32 12.41
N GLU A 29 24.50 -1.13 13.63
CA GLU A 29 23.75 -1.33 14.85
C GLU A 29 23.01 -0.05 15.24
N GLN A 30 21.84 -0.21 15.84
CA GLN A 30 21.11 0.89 16.46
C GLN A 30 21.93 1.51 17.61
N ASN A 31 21.81 2.83 17.77
CA ASN A 31 22.55 3.59 18.79
C ASN A 31 21.85 3.63 20.16
N LYS A 32 20.62 3.12 20.25
CA LYS A 32 19.80 3.04 21.46
C LYS A 32 19.03 1.73 21.48
N MET A 33 18.73 1.25 22.67
CA MET A 33 17.83 0.12 22.89
C MET A 33 16.37 0.59 23.01
N PRO A 34 15.37 -0.27 22.82
CA PRO A 34 13.95 0.10 22.98
C PRO A 34 13.62 0.67 24.36
N GLU A 35 14.28 0.19 25.42
CA GLU A 35 14.14 0.70 26.78
C GLU A 35 14.63 2.14 26.94
N GLU A 36 15.46 2.62 26.01
CA GLU A 36 15.97 3.98 25.92
C GLU A 36 15.14 4.85 24.93
N GLY A 37 13.98 4.34 24.48
CA GLY A 37 13.07 5.01 23.56
C GLY A 37 13.44 4.84 22.09
N TYR A 38 14.17 3.80 21.72
CA TYR A 38 14.48 3.53 20.30
C TYR A 38 13.25 3.13 19.51
N HIS A 39 13.08 3.71 18.32
CA HIS A 39 12.16 3.27 17.29
C HIS A 39 12.74 3.53 15.90
N PHE A 40 12.64 2.55 15.00
CA PHE A 40 13.28 2.62 13.69
C PHE A 40 12.79 3.79 12.82
N THR A 41 11.48 4.06 12.81
CA THR A 41 10.91 5.23 12.11
C THR A 41 11.56 6.56 12.53
N GLU A 42 11.84 6.75 13.82
CA GLU A 42 12.51 7.97 14.30
C GLU A 42 13.97 8.03 13.81
N ASP A 43 14.69 6.90 13.92
CA ASP A 43 16.09 6.80 13.50
C ASP A 43 16.28 7.07 12.01
N MET A 44 15.47 6.41 11.16
CA MET A 44 15.51 6.64 9.72
C MET A 44 15.13 8.08 9.34
N THR A 45 14.20 8.70 10.07
CA THR A 45 13.82 10.12 9.90
C THR A 45 14.98 11.03 10.22
N ASN A 46 15.64 10.81 11.37
CA ASN A 46 16.83 11.56 11.77
C ASN A 46 17.94 11.44 10.71
N LYS A 47 18.14 10.25 10.15
CA LYS A 47 19.12 10.03 9.08
C LYS A 47 18.73 10.75 7.78
N ALA A 48 17.47 10.66 7.36
CA ALA A 48 16.96 11.32 6.16
C ALA A 48 17.17 12.83 6.24
N ILE A 49 16.73 13.47 7.34
CA ILE A 49 16.92 14.91 7.59
C ILE A 49 18.41 15.27 7.57
N LYS A 50 19.25 14.46 8.24
CA LYS A 50 20.70 14.68 8.24
C LYS A 50 21.29 14.65 6.83
N TRP A 51 20.90 13.68 5.99
CA TRP A 51 21.39 13.58 4.62
C TRP A 51 20.95 14.74 3.75
N ILE A 52 19.69 15.16 3.83
CA ILE A 52 19.18 16.31 3.09
C ILE A 52 19.97 17.56 3.49
N ARG A 53 20.08 17.84 4.80
CA ARG A 53 20.83 19.00 5.32
C ARG A 53 22.30 18.97 4.90
N GLN A 54 22.95 17.81 4.99
CA GLN A 54 24.36 17.66 4.58
C GLN A 54 24.55 17.87 3.08
N GLN A 55 23.66 17.30 2.24
CA GLN A 55 23.73 17.46 0.80
C GLN A 55 23.59 18.94 0.43
N LYS A 56 22.59 19.63 1.00
CA LYS A 56 22.38 21.06 0.74
C LYS A 56 23.48 21.97 1.28
N ALA A 57 24.08 21.63 2.42
CA ALA A 57 25.23 22.39 2.94
C ALA A 57 26.49 22.24 2.06
N LEU A 58 26.73 21.06 1.48
CA LEU A 58 27.92 20.77 0.67
C LEU A 58 27.77 21.17 -0.79
N MET A 59 26.57 21.02 -1.36
CA MET A 59 26.27 21.20 -2.78
C MET A 59 24.90 21.89 -2.95
N PRO A 60 24.74 23.17 -2.55
CA PRO A 60 23.44 23.84 -2.48
C PRO A 60 22.68 23.85 -3.82
N ASP A 61 23.40 24.08 -4.92
CA ASP A 61 22.85 24.16 -6.27
C ASP A 61 22.55 22.79 -6.89
N LYS A 62 23.00 21.69 -6.28
CA LYS A 62 22.71 20.35 -6.78
C LYS A 62 21.36 19.87 -6.22
N PRO A 63 20.42 19.42 -7.07
CA PRO A 63 19.20 18.78 -6.58
C PRO A 63 19.52 17.45 -5.90
N PHE A 64 18.59 16.97 -5.08
CA PHE A 64 18.64 15.64 -4.47
C PHE A 64 17.42 14.82 -4.88
N PHE A 65 17.55 13.51 -4.77
CA PHE A 65 16.45 12.57 -4.79
C PHE A 65 16.48 11.81 -3.47
N ILE A 66 15.33 11.72 -2.80
CA ILE A 66 15.17 10.90 -1.60
C ILE A 66 14.01 9.93 -1.80
N TYR A 67 14.27 8.65 -1.54
CA TYR A 67 13.24 7.65 -1.37
C TYR A 67 13.11 7.35 0.11
N TYR A 68 12.07 7.90 0.74
CA TYR A 68 11.78 7.72 2.15
C TYR A 68 10.61 6.74 2.30
N ALA A 69 10.93 5.49 2.63
CA ALA A 69 9.98 4.38 2.70
C ALA A 69 10.02 3.74 4.09
N PRO A 70 9.28 4.28 5.08
CA PRO A 70 9.18 3.66 6.39
C PRO A 70 8.54 2.27 6.30
N GLY A 71 8.92 1.35 7.20
CA GLY A 71 8.30 0.03 7.28
C GLY A 71 6.86 0.04 7.82
N ALA A 72 6.40 1.20 8.28
CA ALA A 72 5.05 1.37 8.78
C ALA A 72 4.03 1.48 7.63
N THR A 73 2.79 1.03 7.80
CA THR A 73 2.25 0.30 8.96
C THR A 73 2.24 -1.21 8.72
N HIS A 74 3.29 -1.77 8.12
CA HIS A 74 3.38 -3.22 7.96
C HIS A 74 3.48 -3.91 9.32
N ALA A 75 3.03 -5.16 9.40
CA ALA A 75 3.29 -5.98 10.57
C ALA A 75 4.80 -6.28 10.74
N PRO A 76 5.31 -6.43 11.95
CA PRO A 76 4.56 -6.35 13.20
C PRO A 76 4.18 -4.90 13.53
N HIS A 77 2.92 -4.67 13.92
CA HIS A 77 2.47 -3.32 14.29
C HIS A 77 3.11 -2.95 15.64
N HIS A 78 4.25 -2.26 15.57
CA HIS A 78 5.06 -1.84 16.70
C HIS A 78 5.01 -0.33 16.83
N VAL A 79 4.63 0.17 18.00
CA VAL A 79 4.57 1.60 18.27
C VAL A 79 4.63 1.84 19.78
N PRO A 80 5.29 2.92 20.27
CA PRO A 80 5.27 3.23 21.69
C PRO A 80 3.84 3.39 22.23
N ALA A 81 3.61 2.92 23.46
CA ALA A 81 2.26 2.79 24.02
C ALA A 81 1.47 4.11 24.05
N GLU A 82 2.16 5.24 24.24
CA GLU A 82 1.57 6.59 24.24
C GLU A 82 0.88 6.97 22.92
N TRP A 83 1.26 6.36 21.79
CA TRP A 83 0.59 6.57 20.51
C TRP A 83 -0.63 5.68 20.37
N ALA A 84 -0.50 4.39 20.68
CA ALA A 84 -1.63 3.45 20.63
C ALA A 84 -2.74 3.83 21.61
N ASP A 85 -2.38 4.29 22.81
CA ASP A 85 -3.33 4.56 23.89
C ASP A 85 -4.20 5.81 23.65
N LYS A 86 -3.83 6.70 22.72
CA LYS A 86 -4.69 7.80 22.24
C LYS A 86 -5.99 7.27 21.63
N TYR A 87 -5.95 6.06 21.07
CA TYR A 87 -7.05 5.45 20.36
C TYR A 87 -7.92 4.53 21.22
N ARG A 88 -7.66 4.44 22.53
CA ARG A 88 -8.39 3.55 23.44
C ARG A 88 -9.92 3.71 23.30
N GLY A 89 -10.60 2.61 22.95
CA GLY A 89 -12.06 2.54 22.80
C GLY A 89 -12.62 3.23 21.55
N LYS A 90 -11.77 3.70 20.62
CA LYS A 90 -12.22 4.35 19.36
C LYS A 90 -12.70 3.36 18.29
N PHE A 91 -12.52 2.07 18.54
CA PHE A 91 -12.77 0.98 17.60
C PHE A 91 -13.74 -0.08 18.15
N ASP A 92 -14.38 0.17 19.30
CA ASP A 92 -15.31 -0.76 19.96
C ASP A 92 -16.59 -1.01 19.15
N GLN A 93 -16.91 -0.11 18.21
CA GLN A 93 -18.04 -0.20 17.28
C GLN A 93 -17.85 -1.25 16.18
N GLY A 94 -16.63 -1.76 15.97
CA GLY A 94 -16.33 -2.80 14.99
C GLY A 94 -16.01 -2.30 13.57
N TYR A 95 -15.49 -3.21 12.76
CA TYR A 95 -14.96 -2.91 11.43
C TYR A 95 -16.03 -2.54 10.41
N GLU A 96 -17.24 -3.13 10.41
CA GLU A 96 -18.29 -2.72 9.46
C GLU A 96 -18.75 -1.30 9.74
N LYS A 97 -18.91 -0.95 11.02
CA LYS A 97 -19.30 0.42 11.37
C LYS A 97 -18.23 1.44 10.97
N LEU A 98 -16.96 1.07 11.13
CA LEU A 98 -15.84 1.90 10.68
C LEU A 98 -15.86 2.09 9.15
N ARG A 99 -16.23 1.07 8.34
CA ARG A 99 -16.39 1.20 6.88
C ARG A 99 -17.42 2.27 6.51
N GLU A 100 -18.57 2.27 7.18
CA GLU A 100 -19.62 3.28 6.96
C GLU A 100 -19.11 4.69 7.28
N GLU A 101 -18.42 4.85 8.41
CA GLU A 101 -17.84 6.12 8.84
C GLU A 101 -16.76 6.62 7.87
N ILE A 102 -15.89 5.73 7.39
CA ILE A 102 -14.83 6.07 6.42
C ILE A 102 -15.45 6.55 5.12
N LEU A 103 -16.39 5.81 4.52
CA LEU A 103 -17.01 6.24 3.25
C LEU A 103 -17.75 7.57 3.42
N THR A 104 -18.43 7.77 4.54
CA THR A 104 -19.10 9.04 4.86
C THR A 104 -18.10 10.21 4.87
N ARG A 105 -16.94 10.02 5.51
CA ARG A 105 -15.87 11.04 5.54
C ARG A 105 -15.21 11.23 4.17
N GLN A 106 -14.95 10.15 3.44
CA GLN A 106 -14.39 10.22 2.08
C GLN A 106 -15.30 11.02 1.13
N LYS A 107 -16.62 10.80 1.19
CA LYS A 107 -17.60 11.59 0.43
C LYS A 107 -17.61 13.05 0.84
N ALA A 108 -17.55 13.34 2.14
CA ALA A 108 -17.49 14.70 2.64
C ALA A 108 -16.20 15.44 2.22
N LEU A 109 -15.08 14.71 2.10
CA LEU A 109 -13.80 15.22 1.60
C LEU A 109 -13.75 15.33 0.06
N GLY A 110 -14.68 14.70 -0.65
CA GLY A 110 -14.72 14.68 -2.11
C GLY A 110 -13.72 13.73 -2.77
N VAL A 111 -12.96 12.93 -2.01
CA VAL A 111 -11.95 11.98 -2.52
C VAL A 111 -12.56 10.71 -3.15
N VAL A 112 -13.87 10.55 -3.03
CA VAL A 112 -14.67 9.55 -3.74
C VAL A 112 -15.95 10.23 -4.25
N PRO A 113 -16.59 9.72 -5.32
CA PRO A 113 -17.86 10.24 -5.81
C PRO A 113 -18.98 10.21 -4.74
N PRO A 114 -19.92 11.17 -4.76
CA PRO A 114 -21.01 11.24 -3.77
C PRO A 114 -21.93 10.02 -3.80
N ASP A 115 -22.06 9.38 -4.95
CA ASP A 115 -22.82 8.15 -5.21
C ASP A 115 -21.99 6.87 -5.05
N CYS A 116 -20.71 6.95 -4.68
CA CYS A 116 -19.87 5.79 -4.42
C CYS A 116 -20.51 4.86 -3.38
N GLU A 117 -20.52 3.56 -3.65
CA GLU A 117 -21.17 2.54 -2.81
C GLU A 117 -20.13 1.78 -1.99
N LEU A 118 -20.52 1.31 -0.81
CA LEU A 118 -19.74 0.29 -0.13
C LEU A 118 -19.87 -1.02 -0.90
N THR A 119 -18.73 -1.66 -1.14
CA THR A 119 -18.75 -3.01 -1.69
C THR A 119 -19.33 -4.02 -0.69
N PRO A 120 -19.96 -5.11 -1.17
CA PRO A 120 -20.53 -6.13 -0.29
C PRO A 120 -19.53 -6.69 0.72
N TRP A 121 -20.02 -7.09 1.90
CA TRP A 121 -19.19 -7.78 2.87
C TRP A 121 -18.74 -9.14 2.33
N ASN A 122 -17.48 -9.51 2.54
CA ASN A 122 -16.97 -10.80 2.09
C ASN A 122 -17.54 -11.91 2.98
N LYS A 123 -18.22 -12.88 2.36
CA LYS A 123 -18.96 -13.95 3.06
C LYS A 123 -18.08 -14.90 3.85
N GLU A 124 -16.77 -14.94 3.59
CA GLU A 124 -15.82 -15.76 4.35
C GLU A 124 -15.38 -15.09 5.65
N VAL A 125 -15.54 -13.77 5.76
CA VAL A 125 -15.09 -13.00 6.93
C VAL A 125 -16.27 -12.86 7.89
N PRO A 126 -16.13 -13.28 9.17
CA PRO A 126 -17.18 -13.11 10.16
C PRO A 126 -17.66 -11.66 10.25
N HIS A 127 -18.93 -11.45 10.57
CA HIS A 127 -19.47 -10.12 10.92
C HIS A 127 -19.05 -9.74 12.34
N TRP A 128 -18.92 -8.44 12.65
CA TRP A 128 -18.51 -7.99 14.00
C TRP A 128 -19.45 -8.51 15.10
N GLU A 129 -20.74 -8.61 14.80
CA GLU A 129 -21.75 -9.14 15.72
C GLU A 129 -21.58 -10.64 16.00
N GLU A 130 -20.95 -11.38 15.08
CA GLU A 130 -20.65 -12.81 15.22
C GLU A 130 -19.36 -13.07 16.02
N ILE A 131 -18.53 -12.04 16.25
CA ILE A 131 -17.34 -12.14 17.08
C ILE A 131 -17.73 -12.34 18.56
N PRO A 132 -17.16 -13.33 19.27
CA PRO A 132 -17.37 -13.50 20.70
C PRO A 132 -17.07 -12.23 21.50
N ASP A 133 -17.89 -11.93 22.51
CA ASP A 133 -17.76 -10.68 23.28
C ASP A 133 -16.40 -10.54 24.00
N ASP A 134 -15.77 -11.65 24.39
CA ASP A 134 -14.45 -11.66 25.01
C ASP A 134 -13.29 -11.41 24.01
N MET A 135 -13.56 -11.55 22.70
CA MET A 135 -12.61 -11.25 21.62
C MET A 135 -12.68 -9.80 21.14
N LYS A 136 -13.84 -9.13 21.24
CA LYS A 136 -14.02 -7.75 20.76
C LYS A 136 -12.98 -6.76 21.32
N PRO A 137 -12.64 -6.78 22.62
CA PRO A 137 -11.59 -5.90 23.16
C PRO A 137 -10.20 -6.17 22.56
N VAL A 138 -9.90 -7.42 22.19
CA VAL A 138 -8.63 -7.79 21.56
C VAL A 138 -8.57 -7.23 20.14
N LEU A 139 -9.64 -7.40 19.35
CA LEU A 139 -9.71 -6.86 18.00
C LEU A 139 -9.67 -5.33 18.01
N ALA A 140 -10.37 -4.68 18.94
CA ALA A 140 -10.29 -3.23 19.10
C ALA A 140 -8.83 -2.80 19.40
N ARG A 141 -8.15 -3.46 20.34
CA ARG A 141 -6.75 -3.16 20.67
C ARG A 141 -5.80 -3.32 19.48
N GLN A 142 -6.01 -4.31 18.62
CA GLN A 142 -5.22 -4.47 17.40
C GLN A 142 -5.30 -3.23 16.50
N MET A 143 -6.50 -2.66 16.35
CA MET A 143 -6.74 -1.48 15.54
C MET A 143 -6.23 -0.19 16.21
N GLU A 144 -6.31 -0.09 17.54
CA GLU A 144 -5.70 1.01 18.32
C GLU A 144 -4.19 1.09 18.10
N VAL A 145 -3.50 -0.06 18.13
CA VAL A 145 -2.06 -0.15 17.90
C VAL A 145 -1.72 0.24 16.46
N TYR A 146 -2.49 -0.24 15.49
CA TYR A 146 -2.31 0.13 14.08
C TYR A 146 -2.50 1.65 13.87
N ALA A 147 -3.56 2.24 14.42
CA ALA A 147 -3.84 3.66 14.31
C ALA A 147 -2.75 4.52 14.97
N GLY A 148 -2.29 4.12 16.16
CA GLY A 148 -1.15 4.75 16.82
C GLY A 148 0.13 4.66 15.99
N PHE A 149 0.38 3.53 15.33
CA PHE A 149 1.56 3.35 14.48
C PHE A 149 1.49 4.23 13.22
N LEU A 150 0.31 4.36 12.63
CA LEU A 150 0.08 5.28 11.52
C LEU A 150 0.34 6.73 11.93
N GLU A 151 -0.24 7.19 13.04
CA GLU A 151 -0.05 8.56 13.55
C GLU A 151 1.42 8.84 13.90
N HIS A 152 2.10 7.90 14.55
CA HIS A 152 3.53 8.00 14.85
C HIS A 152 4.38 8.15 13.58
N THR A 153 4.02 7.42 12.53
CA THR A 153 4.73 7.50 11.25
C THR A 153 4.48 8.82 10.55
N ASP A 154 3.23 9.28 10.52
CA ASP A 154 2.84 10.58 9.97
C ASP A 154 3.57 11.73 10.68
N TYR A 155 3.66 11.68 12.01
CA TYR A 155 4.44 12.64 12.80
C TYR A 155 5.91 12.73 12.33
N HIS A 156 6.56 11.59 12.09
CA HIS A 156 7.95 11.56 11.64
C HIS A 156 8.12 11.94 10.16
N ILE A 157 7.13 11.65 9.31
CA ILE A 157 7.08 12.21 7.95
C ILE A 157 7.00 13.74 8.03
N GLY A 158 6.14 14.28 8.90
CA GLY A 158 6.02 15.70 9.19
C GLY A 158 7.37 16.33 9.52
N ARG A 159 8.19 15.69 10.35
CA ARG A 159 9.56 16.17 10.65
C ARG A 159 10.48 16.26 9.43
N VAL A 160 10.31 15.40 8.42
CA VAL A 160 11.04 15.52 7.14
C VAL A 160 10.55 16.74 6.37
N ILE A 161 9.23 16.95 6.31
CA ILE A 161 8.61 18.12 5.66
C ILE A 161 9.05 19.41 6.36
N ASP A 162 8.95 19.48 7.69
CA ASP A 162 9.41 20.61 8.51
C ASP A 162 10.89 20.93 8.22
N ALA A 163 11.73 19.91 8.04
CA ALA A 163 13.13 20.14 7.70
C ALA A 163 13.31 20.76 6.31
N LEU A 164 12.45 20.45 5.33
CA LEU A 164 12.44 21.10 4.01
C LEU A 164 11.95 22.55 4.10
N GLU A 165 10.95 22.81 4.94
CA GLU A 165 10.45 24.17 5.23
C GLU A 165 11.51 25.03 5.92
N ASP A 166 12.16 24.49 6.97
CA ASP A 166 13.24 25.15 7.72
C ASP A 166 14.40 25.59 6.82
N MET A 167 14.67 24.83 5.76
CA MET A 167 15.71 25.13 4.77
C MET A 167 15.20 26.01 3.63
N GLU A 168 13.93 26.39 3.63
CA GLU A 168 13.26 27.19 2.59
C GLU A 168 13.33 26.53 1.19
N ILE A 169 13.29 25.18 1.14
CA ILE A 169 13.35 24.42 -0.12
C ILE A 169 12.09 23.58 -0.39
N LEU A 170 11.10 23.59 0.50
CA LEU A 170 9.86 22.83 0.32
C LEU A 170 9.15 23.20 -0.99
N ASP A 171 9.05 24.50 -1.31
CA ASP A 171 8.36 24.99 -2.51
C ASP A 171 8.98 24.44 -3.81
N ASP A 172 10.29 24.16 -3.80
CA ASP A 172 11.04 23.61 -4.93
C ASP A 172 11.23 22.09 -4.85
N THR A 173 10.54 21.41 -3.95
CA THR A 173 10.63 19.96 -3.79
C THR A 173 9.36 19.29 -4.31
N LEU A 174 9.51 18.42 -5.32
CA LEU A 174 8.44 17.53 -5.75
C LEU A 174 8.31 16.36 -4.77
N ILE A 175 7.16 16.28 -4.11
CA ILE A 175 6.84 15.26 -3.12
C ILE A 175 5.69 14.40 -3.64
N TYR A 176 5.96 13.10 -3.73
CA TYR A 176 4.93 12.07 -3.82
C TYR A 176 4.76 11.47 -2.43
N TYR A 177 3.58 11.66 -1.85
CA TYR A 177 3.18 10.98 -0.62
C TYR A 177 2.15 9.92 -0.96
N ILE A 178 2.57 8.66 -0.95
CA ILE A 178 1.74 7.50 -1.29
C ILE A 178 1.39 6.79 0.01
N ILE A 179 0.10 6.73 0.32
CA ILE A 179 -0.43 6.09 1.52
C ILE A 179 -0.55 4.60 1.24
N GLY A 180 0.57 3.88 1.44
CA GLY A 180 0.67 2.43 1.23
C GLY A 180 1.33 2.05 -0.10
N ASP A 181 2.02 0.91 -0.12
CA ASP A 181 2.58 0.30 -1.34
C ASP A 181 1.65 -0.79 -1.94
N ASN A 182 0.53 -1.06 -1.27
CA ASN A 182 -0.57 -1.97 -1.62
C ASN A 182 -1.72 -1.68 -0.65
N GLY A 183 -2.89 -2.27 -0.90
CA GLY A 183 -3.99 -2.18 0.04
C GLY A 183 -3.69 -2.85 1.39
N ALA A 184 -4.56 -2.64 2.37
CA ALA A 184 -4.39 -3.12 3.74
C ALA A 184 -4.17 -4.64 3.80
N SER A 185 -3.22 -5.09 4.62
CA SER A 185 -2.87 -6.51 4.73
C SER A 185 -3.94 -7.31 5.46
N ALA A 186 -4.22 -8.54 5.00
CA ALA A 186 -5.18 -9.47 5.60
C ALA A 186 -4.48 -10.74 6.15
N GLU A 187 -3.22 -10.63 6.56
CA GLU A 187 -2.36 -11.75 6.95
C GLU A 187 -2.45 -12.11 8.45
N GLY A 188 -3.42 -11.53 9.18
CA GLY A 188 -3.59 -11.73 10.62
C GLY A 188 -4.68 -12.70 11.03
N THR A 189 -5.22 -13.56 10.16
CA THR A 189 -6.37 -14.45 10.46
C THR A 189 -7.67 -13.69 10.83
N PHE A 190 -8.77 -14.40 11.09
CA PHE A 190 -10.04 -13.76 11.49
C PHE A 190 -10.04 -13.18 12.91
N THR A 191 -9.06 -13.53 13.76
CA THR A 191 -8.98 -13.05 15.15
C THR A 191 -7.76 -12.16 15.42
N GLY A 192 -6.96 -11.86 14.40
CA GLY A 192 -5.64 -11.26 14.57
C GLY A 192 -4.58 -12.31 14.90
N ALA A 193 -3.32 -11.90 14.84
CA ALA A 193 -2.18 -12.75 15.14
C ALA A 193 -1.26 -12.05 16.14
N PHE A 194 -0.81 -12.78 17.15
CA PHE A 194 0.24 -12.33 18.06
C PHE A 194 1.64 -12.51 17.43
N MET A 195 1.83 -13.56 16.63
CA MET A 195 3.04 -13.85 15.86
C MET A 195 2.67 -14.09 14.38
N GLU A 196 2.69 -13.04 13.56
CA GLU A 196 2.39 -13.08 12.12
C GLU A 196 3.20 -14.13 11.33
N LEU A 197 4.40 -14.48 11.80
CA LEU A 197 5.23 -15.49 11.15
C LEU A 197 4.58 -16.89 11.13
N THR A 198 3.61 -17.18 11.99
CA THR A 198 2.86 -18.44 11.96
C THR A 198 2.09 -18.61 10.66
N PHE A 199 1.44 -17.54 10.19
CA PHE A 199 0.73 -17.50 8.92
C PHE A 199 1.67 -17.79 7.73
N HIS A 200 2.82 -17.12 7.70
CA HIS A 200 3.82 -17.27 6.63
C HIS A 200 4.48 -18.65 6.58
N ASN A 201 4.52 -19.34 7.71
CA ASN A 201 5.01 -20.72 7.79
C ASN A 201 3.90 -21.76 7.53
N GLY A 202 2.72 -21.32 7.04
CA GLY A 202 1.60 -22.21 6.74
C GLY A 202 0.95 -22.81 7.99
N ARG A 203 1.11 -22.17 9.15
CA ARG A 203 0.61 -22.63 10.45
C ARG A 203 -0.24 -21.58 11.18
N PRO A 204 -1.25 -20.98 10.52
CA PRO A 204 -2.15 -20.02 11.18
C PRO A 204 -2.94 -20.64 12.33
N ASP A 205 -3.05 -21.98 12.38
CA ASP A 205 -3.66 -22.73 13.48
C ASP A 205 -2.95 -22.52 14.84
N LEU A 206 -1.70 -22.06 14.84
CA LEU A 206 -0.96 -21.76 16.06
C LEU A 206 -1.39 -20.44 16.74
N GLU A 207 -2.17 -19.61 16.06
CA GLU A 207 -2.73 -18.35 16.58
C GLU A 207 -4.13 -18.56 17.17
N ALA A 208 -4.29 -19.58 18.02
CA ALA A 208 -5.57 -19.88 18.66
C ALA A 208 -6.09 -18.65 19.45
N PRO A 209 -7.41 -18.35 19.44
CA PRO A 209 -7.95 -17.14 20.05
C PRO A 209 -7.54 -16.92 21.51
N GLU A 210 -7.37 -17.99 22.27
CA GLU A 210 -6.96 -18.01 23.68
C GLU A 210 -5.54 -17.49 23.87
N ILE A 211 -4.65 -17.78 22.92
CA ILE A 211 -3.27 -17.27 22.90
C ILE A 211 -3.29 -15.77 22.63
N VAL A 212 -4.04 -15.35 21.62
CA VAL A 212 -4.18 -13.93 21.23
C VAL A 212 -4.78 -13.12 22.39
N LYS A 213 -5.85 -13.63 23.02
CA LYS A 213 -6.50 -13.02 24.20
C LYS A 213 -5.56 -12.85 25.38
N ALA A 214 -4.82 -13.91 25.72
CA ALA A 214 -3.89 -13.88 26.86
C ALA A 214 -2.76 -12.85 26.71
N ARG A 215 -2.55 -12.33 25.49
CA ARG A 215 -1.46 -11.44 25.11
C ARG A 215 -1.91 -10.04 24.72
N ILE A 216 -3.17 -9.65 24.96
CA ILE A 216 -3.72 -8.33 24.57
C ILE A 216 -2.82 -7.14 24.97
N ASN A 217 -2.21 -7.19 26.16
CA ASN A 217 -1.33 -6.13 26.68
C ASN A 217 0.08 -6.11 26.06
N ASP A 218 0.42 -7.12 25.26
CA ASP A 218 1.72 -7.27 24.62
C ASP A 218 1.72 -6.69 23.18
N PHE A 219 0.54 -6.45 22.58
CA PHE A 219 0.39 -5.84 21.25
C PHE A 219 1.04 -4.45 21.17
N GLY A 220 1.78 -4.19 20.09
CA GLY A 220 2.51 -2.92 19.91
C GLY A 220 3.90 -2.88 20.53
N THR A 221 4.23 -3.85 21.39
CA THR A 221 5.47 -3.86 22.18
C THR A 221 6.53 -4.78 21.55
N PRO A 222 7.81 -4.69 21.98
CA PRO A 222 8.86 -5.59 21.51
C PRO A 222 8.63 -7.09 21.77
N ARG A 223 7.61 -7.45 22.57
CA ARG A 223 7.26 -8.84 22.90
C ARG A 223 6.33 -9.50 21.89
N ALA A 224 5.73 -8.73 20.99
CA ALA A 224 4.81 -9.22 19.97
C ALA A 224 5.47 -9.22 18.59
N TYR A 225 4.85 -9.95 17.66
CA TYR A 225 5.08 -9.78 16.23
C TYR A 225 3.71 -9.70 15.55
N ASN A 226 2.89 -8.74 16.03
CA ASN A 226 1.45 -8.82 15.88
C ASN A 226 0.90 -8.24 14.56
N HIS A 227 -0.24 -8.79 14.15
CA HIS A 227 -1.07 -8.33 13.03
C HIS A 227 -2.53 -8.21 13.48
N TYR A 228 -3.30 -7.29 12.89
CA TYR A 228 -4.75 -7.17 13.15
C TYR A 228 -5.56 -8.25 12.41
N ALA A 229 -6.81 -8.47 12.81
CA ALA A 229 -7.74 -9.38 12.14
C ALA A 229 -8.14 -8.94 10.72
N VAL A 230 -8.43 -9.90 9.82
CA VAL A 230 -8.86 -9.67 8.42
C VAL A 230 -10.00 -8.64 8.31
N GLY A 231 -10.96 -8.63 9.25
CA GLY A 231 -12.05 -7.65 9.25
C GLY A 231 -11.57 -6.19 9.27
N TRP A 232 -10.47 -5.90 9.97
CA TRP A 232 -9.84 -4.57 9.95
C TRP A 232 -9.16 -4.25 8.62
N ALA A 233 -8.60 -5.24 7.92
CA ALA A 233 -8.09 -5.04 6.55
C ALA A 233 -9.21 -4.54 5.64
N MET A 234 -10.38 -5.20 5.71
CA MET A 234 -11.55 -4.80 4.94
C MET A 234 -12.04 -3.39 5.30
N ALA A 235 -11.93 -3.00 6.58
CA ALA A 235 -12.22 -1.63 6.99
C ALA A 235 -11.27 -0.62 6.37
N MET A 236 -9.97 -0.90 6.38
CA MET A 236 -8.94 0.01 5.88
C MET A 236 -8.93 0.13 4.35
N ASN A 237 -9.46 -0.87 3.64
CA ASN A 237 -9.63 -0.80 2.18
C ASN A 237 -10.93 -0.13 1.73
N THR A 238 -11.69 0.50 2.63
CA THR A 238 -12.95 1.17 2.27
C THR A 238 -12.76 2.19 1.15
N PRO A 239 -13.62 2.18 0.11
CA PRO A 239 -14.85 1.39 -0.04
C PRO A 239 -14.69 0.03 -0.74
N TYR A 240 -13.46 -0.33 -1.12
CA TYR A 240 -13.15 -1.38 -2.07
C TYR A 240 -13.30 -2.80 -1.51
N GLN A 241 -13.32 -3.77 -2.43
CA GLN A 241 -13.26 -5.19 -2.12
C GLN A 241 -11.82 -5.65 -1.89
N TRP A 242 -11.67 -6.71 -1.10
CA TRP A 242 -10.42 -7.44 -0.88
C TRP A 242 -9.30 -6.61 -0.24
N SER A 243 -8.06 -7.05 -0.43
CA SER A 243 -6.89 -6.67 0.36
C SER A 243 -5.59 -6.91 -0.40
N LYS A 244 -4.46 -6.57 0.23
CA LYS A 244 -3.10 -6.95 -0.20
C LYS A 244 -3.04 -8.37 -0.78
N MET A 245 -2.24 -8.54 -1.83
CA MET A 245 -2.09 -9.73 -2.68
C MET A 245 -3.21 -10.00 -3.69
N ILE A 246 -4.37 -9.35 -3.56
CA ILE A 246 -5.47 -9.51 -4.51
C ILE A 246 -5.38 -8.39 -5.56
N ALA A 247 -4.38 -8.50 -6.44
CA ALA A 247 -4.07 -7.45 -7.43
C ALA A 247 -5.21 -7.19 -8.42
N SER A 248 -6.14 -8.14 -8.55
CA SER A 248 -7.34 -8.02 -9.37
C SER A 248 -8.31 -6.93 -8.88
N HIS A 249 -8.30 -6.53 -7.61
CA HIS A 249 -9.29 -5.59 -7.06
C HIS A 249 -8.66 -4.31 -6.48
N TRP A 250 -9.45 -3.23 -6.44
CA TRP A 250 -8.99 -1.92 -5.92
C TRP A 250 -8.58 -1.94 -4.46
N GLY A 251 -9.13 -2.83 -3.62
CA GLY A 251 -8.67 -2.98 -2.24
C GLY A 251 -7.30 -3.66 -2.12
N GLY A 252 -6.75 -4.20 -3.20
CA GLY A 252 -5.36 -4.67 -3.26
C GLY A 252 -4.38 -3.64 -3.84
N THR A 253 -4.86 -2.72 -4.69
CA THR A 253 -3.98 -1.91 -5.56
C THR A 253 -4.17 -0.40 -5.47
N ARG A 254 -5.35 0.10 -5.06
CA ARG A 254 -5.63 1.54 -5.04
C ARG A 254 -5.19 2.16 -3.71
N ASN A 255 -4.26 3.10 -3.80
CA ASN A 255 -3.73 3.84 -2.65
C ASN A 255 -3.99 5.34 -2.80
N GLY A 256 -4.26 6.02 -1.68
CA GLY A 256 -4.34 7.47 -1.65
C GLY A 256 -2.97 8.07 -1.97
N THR A 257 -2.90 9.02 -2.90
CA THR A 257 -1.65 9.68 -3.29
C THR A 257 -1.82 11.18 -3.27
N VAL A 258 -0.89 11.88 -2.62
CA VAL A 258 -0.78 13.34 -2.65
C VAL A 258 0.48 13.72 -3.43
N VAL A 259 0.33 14.66 -4.35
CA VAL A 259 1.45 15.24 -5.10
C VAL A 259 1.56 16.71 -4.71
N HIS A 260 2.74 17.12 -4.24
CA HIS A 260 2.99 18.47 -3.74
C HIS A 260 4.27 19.03 -4.36
N TRP A 261 4.17 20.18 -5.03
CA TRP A 261 5.31 20.93 -5.58
C TRP A 261 4.91 22.37 -5.93
N PRO A 262 4.90 23.31 -4.95
CA PRO A 262 4.35 24.65 -5.13
C PRO A 262 4.94 25.44 -6.30
N ARG A 263 6.21 25.25 -6.65
CA ARG A 263 6.84 25.93 -7.80
C ARG A 263 6.37 25.38 -9.16
N GLY A 264 5.91 24.13 -9.23
CA GLY A 264 5.47 23.50 -10.48
C GLY A 264 3.98 23.19 -10.58
N ILE A 265 3.26 23.26 -9.45
CA ILE A 265 1.83 22.95 -9.35
C ILE A 265 1.12 24.19 -8.81
N GLN A 266 0.25 24.78 -9.64
CA GLN A 266 -0.60 25.92 -9.30
C GLN A 266 -1.85 25.48 -8.52
N ALA A 267 -2.32 24.26 -8.78
CA ALA A 267 -3.47 23.70 -8.09
C ALA A 267 -3.19 23.52 -6.59
N GLN A 268 -4.17 23.87 -5.75
CA GLN A 268 -4.05 23.78 -4.29
C GLN A 268 -5.22 23.01 -3.70
N GLY A 269 -4.95 21.80 -3.22
CA GLY A 269 -5.96 20.91 -2.62
C GLY A 269 -6.99 20.37 -3.62
N GLU A 270 -6.73 20.49 -4.92
CA GLU A 270 -7.59 19.94 -5.97
C GLU A 270 -7.37 18.44 -6.17
N ILE A 271 -8.42 17.77 -6.67
CA ILE A 271 -8.41 16.33 -6.94
C ILE A 271 -8.13 16.09 -8.43
N ARG A 272 -7.40 15.00 -8.71
CA ARG A 272 -7.16 14.47 -10.06
C ARG A 272 -7.74 13.06 -10.14
N ASN A 273 -8.52 12.81 -11.19
CA ASN A 273 -9.27 11.56 -11.36
C ASN A 273 -8.75 10.68 -12.49
N GLN A 274 -7.74 11.16 -13.23
CA GLN A 274 -7.09 10.40 -14.28
C GLN A 274 -6.51 9.10 -13.70
N PHE A 275 -6.76 7.99 -14.38
CA PHE A 275 -6.15 6.72 -14.01
C PHE A 275 -4.61 6.81 -14.05
N MET A 276 -3.98 6.33 -12.98
CA MET A 276 -2.52 6.25 -12.85
C MET A 276 -2.08 4.92 -12.24
N HIS A 277 -0.84 4.54 -12.51
CA HIS A 277 -0.18 3.40 -11.90
C HIS A 277 1.19 3.81 -11.34
N VAL A 278 1.75 3.03 -10.41
CA VAL A 278 3.05 3.36 -9.77
C VAL A 278 4.19 3.49 -10.77
N ILE A 279 4.13 2.76 -11.88
CA ILE A 279 5.13 2.82 -12.96
C ILE A 279 5.17 4.18 -13.67
N ASP A 280 4.14 5.00 -13.52
CA ASP A 280 4.05 6.35 -14.10
C ASP A 280 4.88 7.38 -13.32
N ILE A 281 5.32 7.07 -12.09
CA ILE A 281 6.06 8.00 -11.24
C ILE A 281 7.45 8.29 -11.81
N ALA A 282 8.20 7.25 -12.20
CA ALA A 282 9.56 7.40 -12.73
C ALA A 282 9.63 8.30 -13.98
N PRO A 283 8.83 8.07 -15.05
CA PRO A 283 8.83 8.97 -16.21
C PRO A 283 8.34 10.37 -15.85
N THR A 284 7.43 10.53 -14.88
CA THR A 284 7.01 11.86 -14.41
C THR A 284 8.15 12.62 -13.75
N VAL A 285 8.91 11.96 -12.87
CA VAL A 285 10.08 12.57 -12.20
C VAL A 285 11.16 12.95 -13.23
N LEU A 286 11.39 12.10 -14.23
CA LEU A 286 12.34 12.39 -15.32
C LEU A 286 11.90 13.60 -16.15
N GLU A 287 10.62 13.65 -16.56
CA GLU A 287 10.08 14.79 -17.33
C GLU A 287 10.20 16.10 -16.54
N VAL A 288 9.80 16.10 -15.26
CA VAL A 288 9.91 17.28 -14.39
C VAL A 288 11.35 17.72 -14.19
N ALA A 289 12.29 16.76 -14.06
CA ALA A 289 13.70 17.06 -13.92
C ALA A 289 14.39 17.49 -15.23
N GLY A 290 13.70 17.42 -16.38
CA GLY A 290 14.29 17.67 -17.70
C GLY A 290 15.33 16.63 -18.10
N ILE A 291 15.22 15.41 -17.57
CA ILE A 291 16.14 14.30 -17.83
C ILE A 291 15.46 13.36 -18.84
N PRO A 292 16.11 13.03 -19.98
CA PRO A 292 15.54 12.06 -20.91
C PRO A 292 15.58 10.65 -20.31
N GLU A 293 14.66 9.80 -20.75
CA GLU A 293 14.69 8.39 -20.43
C GLU A 293 16.04 7.76 -20.87
N PRO A 294 16.74 7.05 -19.97
CA PRO A 294 18.04 6.49 -20.28
C PRO A 294 17.89 5.22 -21.14
N THR A 295 18.40 5.26 -22.38
CA THR A 295 18.46 4.07 -23.25
C THR A 295 19.61 3.12 -22.89
N GLN A 296 20.60 3.60 -22.12
CA GLN A 296 21.74 2.81 -21.66
C GLN A 296 22.25 3.30 -20.29
N VAL A 297 22.53 2.37 -19.38
CA VAL A 297 23.11 2.64 -18.06
C VAL A 297 24.34 1.76 -17.86
N HIS A 298 25.51 2.36 -17.59
CA HIS A 298 26.79 1.64 -17.42
C HIS A 298 27.11 0.63 -18.55
N GLY A 299 26.74 0.96 -19.79
CA GLY A 299 26.96 0.10 -20.96
C GLY A 299 25.88 -0.97 -21.19
N ILE A 300 24.86 -1.05 -20.32
CA ILE A 300 23.74 -2.00 -20.45
C ILE A 300 22.55 -1.28 -21.09
N THR A 301 22.07 -1.79 -22.23
CA THR A 301 20.83 -1.31 -22.86
C THR A 301 19.65 -1.53 -21.92
N GLN A 302 18.79 -0.52 -21.78
CA GLN A 302 17.60 -0.59 -20.93
C GLN A 302 16.37 -0.91 -21.77
N SER A 303 15.42 -1.66 -21.20
CA SER A 303 14.07 -1.75 -21.74
C SER A 303 13.39 -0.38 -21.63
N PRO A 304 12.51 -0.01 -22.58
CA PRO A 304 11.72 1.21 -22.46
C PRO A 304 10.88 1.23 -21.19
N MET A 305 10.63 2.40 -20.64
CA MET A 305 9.68 2.57 -19.56
C MET A 305 8.25 2.35 -20.06
N GLU A 306 7.53 1.41 -19.46
CA GLU A 306 6.10 1.17 -19.70
C GLU A 306 5.20 2.26 -19.08
N GLY A 307 5.77 3.03 -18.15
CA GLY A 307 5.14 4.17 -17.51
C GLY A 307 4.92 5.33 -18.48
N VAL A 308 3.87 6.10 -18.26
CA VAL A 308 3.63 7.36 -18.96
C VAL A 308 3.61 8.51 -17.97
N SER A 309 4.28 9.61 -18.29
CA SER A 309 4.33 10.73 -17.36
C SER A 309 2.95 11.37 -17.16
N LEU A 310 2.64 11.67 -15.90
CA LEU A 310 1.43 12.34 -15.43
C LEU A 310 1.58 13.87 -15.39
N PHE A 311 2.73 14.42 -15.78
CA PHE A 311 3.02 15.85 -15.58
C PHE A 311 1.95 16.77 -16.19
N SER A 312 1.34 16.36 -17.31
CA SER A 312 0.26 17.12 -17.95
C SER A 312 -1.00 17.29 -17.09
N THR A 313 -1.23 16.44 -16.08
CA THR A 313 -2.42 16.50 -15.22
C THR A 313 -2.26 17.44 -14.04
N PHE A 314 -1.03 17.87 -13.70
CA PHE A 314 -0.77 18.64 -12.49
C PHE A 314 -1.56 19.95 -12.46
N ASN A 315 -1.56 20.68 -13.58
CA ASN A 315 -2.23 21.99 -13.72
C ASN A 315 -3.43 21.97 -14.69
N ASP A 316 -3.86 20.79 -15.13
CA ASP A 316 -5.06 20.63 -15.96
C ASP A 316 -5.87 19.44 -15.45
N ALA A 317 -6.93 19.77 -14.68
CA ALA A 317 -7.85 18.79 -14.12
C ALA A 317 -8.57 17.96 -15.20
N TYR A 318 -8.66 18.47 -16.43
CA TYR A 318 -9.34 17.86 -17.56
C TYR A 318 -8.38 17.31 -18.62
N ALA A 319 -7.08 17.27 -18.30
CA ALA A 319 -6.11 16.62 -19.18
C ALA A 319 -6.56 15.18 -19.47
N PRO A 320 -6.46 14.72 -20.73
CA PRO A 320 -6.83 13.37 -21.09
C PRO A 320 -5.97 12.34 -20.33
N GLU A 321 -6.56 11.20 -19.99
CA GLU A 321 -5.81 10.07 -19.47
C GLU A 321 -4.77 9.64 -20.50
N ARG A 322 -3.50 9.56 -20.08
CA ARG A 322 -2.43 9.01 -20.92
C ARG A 322 -2.35 7.49 -20.80
N ARG A 323 -2.67 6.94 -19.63
CA ARG A 323 -2.73 5.51 -19.38
C ARG A 323 -4.14 5.00 -19.67
N GLU A 324 -4.29 4.34 -20.82
CA GLU A 324 -5.57 3.75 -21.20
C GLU A 324 -5.73 2.31 -20.74
N THR A 325 -4.63 1.59 -20.48
CA THR A 325 -4.62 0.16 -20.14
C THR A 325 -3.64 -0.13 -19.00
N GLN A 326 -4.00 -1.02 -18.08
CA GLN A 326 -3.09 -1.56 -17.07
C GLN A 326 -3.44 -3.00 -16.71
N TYR A 327 -2.45 -3.88 -16.82
CA TYR A 327 -2.53 -5.28 -16.38
C TYR A 327 -2.11 -5.43 -14.91
N PHE A 328 -2.72 -6.40 -14.22
CA PHE A 328 -2.45 -6.75 -12.83
C PHE A 328 -2.41 -8.26 -12.65
N GLU A 329 -1.34 -8.78 -12.03
CA GLU A 329 -1.28 -10.17 -11.58
C GLU A 329 -0.40 -10.31 -10.35
N VAL A 330 -0.94 -10.99 -9.33
CA VAL A 330 -0.18 -11.50 -8.19
C VAL A 330 -0.81 -12.82 -7.72
N GLY A 331 -0.03 -13.91 -7.76
CA GLY A 331 -0.45 -15.20 -7.21
C GLY A 331 -1.69 -15.79 -7.87
N GLY A 332 -1.88 -15.55 -9.17
CA GLY A 332 -3.04 -15.96 -9.97
C GLY A 332 -4.23 -15.01 -9.92
N ASN A 333 -4.24 -14.02 -9.01
CA ASN A 333 -5.25 -12.98 -8.98
C ASN A 333 -5.01 -12.01 -10.14
N ARG A 334 -5.89 -11.99 -11.14
CA ARG A 334 -5.65 -11.32 -12.43
C ARG A 334 -6.66 -10.22 -12.68
N GLY A 335 -6.23 -9.14 -13.33
CA GLY A 335 -7.12 -8.06 -13.72
C GLY A 335 -6.57 -7.21 -14.85
N ILE A 336 -7.47 -6.54 -15.56
CA ILE A 336 -7.15 -5.55 -16.57
C ILE A 336 -8.03 -4.32 -16.35
N TYR A 337 -7.41 -3.15 -16.33
CA TYR A 337 -8.09 -1.87 -16.55
C TYR A 337 -7.96 -1.50 -18.02
N HIS A 338 -9.05 -1.04 -18.64
CA HIS A 338 -9.01 -0.46 -19.98
C HIS A 338 -10.09 0.62 -20.17
N LYS A 339 -9.68 1.88 -20.30
CA LYS A 339 -10.55 3.05 -20.59
C LYS A 339 -11.78 3.13 -19.68
N GLY A 340 -11.55 3.13 -18.38
CA GLY A 340 -12.59 3.18 -17.35
C GLY A 340 -13.17 1.81 -16.98
N TRP A 341 -13.07 0.79 -17.84
CA TRP A 341 -13.57 -0.54 -17.52
C TRP A 341 -12.54 -1.38 -16.79
N SER A 342 -13.01 -2.30 -15.94
CA SER A 342 -12.14 -3.36 -15.40
C SER A 342 -12.78 -4.74 -15.49
N ALA A 343 -12.01 -5.72 -15.97
CA ALA A 343 -12.35 -7.14 -15.90
C ALA A 343 -11.33 -7.84 -15.02
N ILE A 344 -11.83 -8.55 -14.00
CA ILE A 344 -11.00 -8.99 -12.89
C ILE A 344 -11.44 -10.38 -12.45
N THR A 345 -10.51 -11.15 -11.87
CA THR A 345 -10.81 -12.47 -11.32
C THR A 345 -9.92 -12.73 -10.10
N PRO A 346 -10.50 -12.94 -8.89
CA PRO A 346 -9.75 -13.46 -7.77
C PRO A 346 -9.51 -14.96 -7.94
N HIS A 347 -8.30 -15.41 -7.65
CA HIS A 347 -7.92 -16.83 -7.67
C HIS A 347 -7.77 -17.38 -6.25
N THR A 348 -7.09 -16.63 -5.39
CA THR A 348 -6.87 -17.04 -4.00
C THR A 348 -6.94 -15.86 -3.06
N ALA A 349 -7.80 -15.97 -2.04
CA ALA A 349 -7.84 -15.02 -0.95
C ALA A 349 -6.54 -15.09 -0.15
N SER A 350 -6.04 -13.97 0.36
CA SER A 350 -4.77 -13.92 1.09
C SER A 350 -4.79 -14.89 2.27
N TRP A 351 -5.86 -14.93 3.05
CA TRP A 351 -6.01 -15.85 4.19
C TRP A 351 -6.13 -17.35 3.82
N ARG A 352 -6.22 -17.69 2.54
CA ARG A 352 -6.28 -19.07 2.00
C ARG A 352 -5.05 -19.47 1.20
N ALA A 353 -4.02 -18.62 1.13
CA ALA A 353 -2.81 -18.87 0.33
C ALA A 353 -2.06 -20.17 0.71
N HIS A 354 -2.26 -20.68 1.93
CA HIS A 354 -1.64 -21.92 2.42
C HIS A 354 -2.40 -23.20 2.04
N LEU A 355 -3.58 -23.08 1.42
CA LEU A 355 -4.41 -24.23 1.01
C LEU A 355 -4.12 -24.65 -0.44
N PRO A 356 -4.48 -25.88 -0.85
CA PRO A 356 -4.48 -26.25 -2.26
C PRO A 356 -5.40 -25.32 -3.07
N GLN A 357 -4.90 -24.86 -4.20
CA GLN A 357 -5.63 -23.95 -5.10
C GLN A 357 -6.47 -24.73 -6.11
N VAL A 358 -7.57 -24.11 -6.54
CA VAL A 358 -8.42 -24.66 -7.60
C VAL A 358 -7.78 -24.43 -8.98
N PRO A 359 -8.18 -25.18 -10.02
CA PRO A 359 -7.79 -24.87 -11.40
C PRO A 359 -8.27 -23.49 -11.87
N PHE A 360 -7.51 -22.82 -12.75
CA PHE A 360 -7.85 -21.48 -13.26
C PHE A 360 -9.12 -21.43 -14.13
N ASP A 361 -9.61 -22.55 -14.64
CA ASP A 361 -10.89 -22.63 -15.38
C ASP A 361 -12.11 -22.57 -14.45
N GLU A 362 -11.91 -22.74 -13.14
CA GLU A 362 -12.95 -22.54 -12.12
C GLU A 362 -13.03 -21.10 -11.61
N ASP A 363 -12.09 -20.23 -12.00
CA ASP A 363 -12.06 -18.82 -11.63
C ASP A 363 -13.30 -18.07 -12.14
N VAL A 364 -13.89 -17.26 -11.27
CA VAL A 364 -15.09 -16.48 -11.58
C VAL A 364 -14.69 -15.06 -11.98
N TRP A 365 -14.97 -14.73 -13.23
CA TRP A 365 -14.74 -13.38 -13.77
C TRP A 365 -15.83 -12.39 -13.36
N GLU A 366 -15.38 -11.17 -13.11
CA GLU A 366 -16.18 -10.02 -12.74
C GLU A 366 -15.90 -8.86 -13.71
N LEU A 367 -16.91 -8.00 -13.92
CA LEU A 367 -16.83 -6.85 -14.81
C LEU A 367 -17.36 -5.61 -14.09
N TYR A 368 -16.62 -4.50 -14.18
CA TYR A 368 -17.00 -3.22 -13.59
C TYR A 368 -16.89 -2.09 -14.61
N GLY A 369 -17.90 -1.23 -14.60
CA GLY A 369 -18.00 -0.10 -15.53
C GLY A 369 -17.25 1.15 -15.07
N PRO A 370 -17.11 2.14 -15.98
CA PRO A 370 -16.40 3.40 -15.72
C PRO A 370 -17.01 4.24 -14.58
N ASP A 371 -18.30 4.10 -14.34
CA ASP A 371 -19.02 4.84 -13.30
C ASP A 371 -18.97 4.14 -11.93
N ASP A 372 -18.36 2.95 -11.82
CA ASP A 372 -18.22 2.23 -10.55
C ASP A 372 -16.85 2.45 -9.91
N TRP A 373 -16.76 3.53 -9.13
CA TRP A 373 -15.54 3.87 -8.39
C TRP A 373 -15.01 2.73 -7.51
N SER A 374 -15.92 1.95 -6.94
CA SER A 374 -15.66 1.04 -5.82
C SER A 374 -15.50 -0.43 -6.22
N GLN A 375 -15.90 -0.81 -7.44
CA GLN A 375 -16.15 -2.21 -7.83
C GLN A 375 -17.28 -2.85 -6.99
N ALA A 376 -18.38 -2.11 -6.77
CA ALA A 376 -19.53 -2.59 -6.02
C ALA A 376 -20.56 -3.33 -6.89
N ARG A 377 -20.62 -3.03 -8.20
CA ARG A 377 -21.65 -3.51 -9.12
C ARG A 377 -21.05 -4.39 -10.22
N ASN A 378 -21.06 -5.70 -9.99
CA ASN A 378 -20.56 -6.66 -10.97
C ASN A 378 -21.55 -6.83 -12.15
N LEU A 379 -21.14 -6.36 -13.33
CA LEU A 379 -21.91 -6.35 -14.58
C LEU A 379 -21.67 -7.59 -15.46
N ALA A 380 -20.88 -8.58 -15.01
CA ALA A 380 -20.46 -9.71 -15.84
C ALA A 380 -21.63 -10.47 -16.48
N ARG A 381 -22.75 -10.62 -15.76
CA ARG A 381 -23.97 -11.28 -16.27
C ARG A 381 -24.79 -10.40 -17.21
N GLU A 382 -24.73 -9.09 -17.02
CA GLU A 382 -25.50 -8.11 -17.78
C GLU A 382 -24.81 -7.74 -19.09
N MET A 383 -23.47 -7.76 -19.10
CA MET A 383 -22.64 -7.37 -20.24
C MET A 383 -21.57 -8.43 -20.57
N PRO A 384 -21.95 -9.67 -20.89
CA PRO A 384 -21.00 -10.77 -21.13
C PRO A 384 -20.09 -10.51 -22.35
N GLU A 385 -20.58 -9.81 -23.37
CA GLU A 385 -19.77 -9.47 -24.55
C GLU A 385 -18.63 -8.51 -24.21
N GLU A 386 -18.87 -7.56 -23.31
CA GLU A 386 -17.88 -6.59 -22.85
C GLU A 386 -16.83 -7.25 -21.94
N LEU A 387 -17.27 -8.18 -21.09
CA LEU A 387 -16.36 -9.02 -20.31
C LEU A 387 -15.43 -9.83 -21.23
N GLU A 388 -15.97 -10.49 -22.25
CA GLU A 388 -15.14 -11.23 -23.21
C GLU A 388 -14.20 -10.33 -24.01
N ARG A 389 -14.61 -9.08 -24.29
CA ARG A 389 -13.73 -8.08 -24.91
C ARG A 389 -12.52 -7.76 -24.02
N LEU A 390 -12.73 -7.54 -22.73
CA LEU A 390 -11.64 -7.24 -21.80
C LEU A 390 -10.79 -8.47 -21.47
N LYS A 391 -11.37 -9.68 -21.40
CA LYS A 391 -10.59 -10.91 -21.28
C LYS A 391 -9.60 -11.07 -22.45
N ARG A 392 -10.02 -10.77 -23.68
CA ARG A 392 -9.11 -10.72 -24.83
C ARG A 392 -8.06 -9.62 -24.67
N CYS A 393 -8.44 -8.43 -24.20
CA CYS A 393 -7.50 -7.34 -23.90
C CYS A 393 -6.42 -7.78 -22.90
N LEU A 394 -6.83 -8.50 -21.84
CA LEU A 394 -5.90 -9.04 -20.86
C LEU A 394 -4.90 -10.00 -21.51
N LEU A 395 -5.38 -10.99 -22.29
CA LEU A 395 -4.49 -11.96 -22.95
C LEU A 395 -3.46 -11.27 -23.87
N TYR A 396 -3.90 -10.33 -24.70
CA TYR A 396 -2.97 -9.60 -25.57
C TYR A 396 -1.95 -8.76 -24.78
N THR A 397 -2.36 -8.19 -23.64
CA THR A 397 -1.48 -7.35 -22.81
C THR A 397 -0.50 -8.21 -22.01
N SER A 398 -0.94 -9.37 -21.51
CA SER A 398 -0.07 -10.30 -20.78
C SER A 398 0.96 -10.93 -21.71
N ASP A 399 0.57 -11.33 -22.92
CA ASP A 399 1.51 -11.89 -23.90
C ASP A 399 2.60 -10.87 -24.27
N ALA A 400 2.23 -9.59 -24.41
CA ALA A 400 3.20 -8.52 -24.67
C ALA A 400 4.17 -8.29 -23.49
N ALA A 401 3.68 -8.39 -22.25
CA ALA A 401 4.52 -8.29 -21.06
C ALA A 401 5.51 -9.47 -20.96
N ASP A 402 5.07 -10.69 -21.28
CA ASP A 402 5.90 -11.89 -21.27
C ASP A 402 7.00 -11.84 -22.37
N GLU A 403 6.70 -11.26 -23.54
CA GLU A 403 7.66 -11.10 -24.63
C GLU A 403 8.79 -10.10 -24.26
N GLU A 404 8.51 -9.04 -23.50
CA GLU A 404 9.51 -8.06 -23.06
C GLU A 404 10.44 -8.58 -21.95
N ASP A 405 9.92 -9.44 -21.06
CA ASP A 405 10.72 -10.13 -20.03
C ASP A 405 11.57 -11.27 -20.60
N SER A 406 11.27 -11.72 -21.83
CA SER A 406 12.08 -12.68 -22.56
C SER A 406 13.35 -12.02 -23.10
N VAL A 407 14.36 -11.91 -22.22
CA VAL A 407 15.74 -11.89 -22.72
C VAL A 407 15.95 -13.22 -23.43
N ASP A 408 15.98 -13.21 -24.76
CA ASP A 408 16.45 -14.33 -25.56
C ASP A 408 17.91 -14.64 -25.15
N LEU A 409 18.04 -15.45 -24.10
CA LEU A 409 19.27 -16.12 -23.72
C LEU A 409 19.45 -17.29 -24.69
N GLY A 410 19.67 -16.97 -25.96
CA GLY A 410 19.78 -17.89 -27.09
C GLY A 410 19.79 -19.38 -26.74
N GLY A 411 18.65 -20.05 -27.00
CA GLY A 411 18.61 -21.49 -27.14
C GLY A 411 17.38 -22.19 -26.55
N ARG A 412 16.38 -22.43 -27.39
CA ARG A 412 16.20 -23.73 -28.08
C ARG A 412 15.12 -23.68 -29.15
#